data_AF-A0A2W6PD48-F1
#
_entry.id   AF-A0A2W6PD48-F1
#
_cell.length_a   1.000
_cell.length_b   1.000
_cell.length_c   1.000
_cell.angle_alpha   90.00
_cell.angle_beta   90.00
_cell.angle_gamma   90.00
#
_symmetry.space_group_name_H-M   'P 1'
#
loop_
_entity.id
_entity.type
_entity.pdbx_description
1 polymer ?
#
loop_
_entity_poly.entity_id
_entity_poly.type
_entity_poly.pdbx_seq_one_letter_code
_entity_poly.pdbx_strand_id
1 'polypeptide(L)' 'MLIGYVRVSTNDQNTDLQRNALNCAGCEQIFEDKISGTKSDRPGLKKLLRTLSA' A
#
# COMPACT_ATOMS: atom_id res chain seq x y z
N MET A 1 9.82 12.44 4.26
CA MET A 1 9.00 11.83 3.21
C MET A 1 8.14 10.74 3.83
N LEU A 2 6.81 10.89 3.83
CA LEU A 2 5.90 9.87 4.37
C LEU A 2 5.42 8.96 3.25
N ILE A 3 5.52 7.64 3.44
CA ILE A 3 5.13 6.64 2.46
C ILE A 3 4.02 5.76 3.04
N GLY A 4 2.89 5.69 2.35
CA GLY A 4 1.75 4.87 2.70
C GLY A 4 1.74 3.52 1.98
N TYR A 5 1.11 2.52 2.62
CA TYR A 5 0.91 1.20 2.04
C TYR A 5 -0.51 0.71 2.28
N VAL A 6 -1.15 0.22 1.23
CA VAL A 6 -2.49 -0.37 1.28
C VAL A 6 -2.42 -1.80 0.79
N ARG A 7 -3.09 -2.74 1.47
CA ARG A 7 -3.27 -4.11 0.97
C ARG A 7 -4.72 -4.53 1.09
N VAL A 8 -5.29 -5.01 -0.01
CA VAL A 8 -6.60 -5.65 -0.04
C VAL A 8 -6.49 -7.07 -0.56
N SER A 9 -7.32 -7.97 -0.04
CA SER A 9 -7.27 -9.40 -0.33
C SER A 9 -7.92 -9.76 -1.66
N THR A 10 -8.82 -8.93 -2.18
CA THR A 10 -9.52 -9.11 -3.46
C THR A 10 -9.67 -7.79 -4.20
N ASN A 11 -9.91 -7.86 -5.51
CA ASN A 11 -10.09 -6.67 -6.36
C ASN A 11 -11.38 -5.89 -6.07
N ASP A 12 -12.36 -6.56 -5.46
CA ASP A 12 -13.68 -6.01 -5.14
C ASP A 12 -13.67 -5.15 -3.87
N GLN A 13 -12.60 -5.21 -3.08
CA GLN A 13 -12.47 -4.37 -1.88
C GLN A 13 -12.12 -2.93 -2.26
N ASN A 14 -12.96 -2.00 -1.83
CA ASN A 14 -12.73 -0.57 -2.01
C ASN A 14 -11.50 -0.11 -1.18
N THR A 15 -10.51 0.47 -1.87
CA THR A 15 -9.28 1.02 -1.25
C THR A 15 -9.33 2.52 -1.01
N ASP A 16 -10.40 3.21 -1.42
CA ASP A 16 -10.51 4.67 -1.39
C ASP A 16 -10.46 5.21 0.04
N LEU A 17 -11.14 4.56 0.99
CA LEU A 17 -11.10 4.98 2.40
C LEU A 17 -9.69 4.88 2.99
N GLN A 18 -8.95 3.81 2.66
CA GLN A 18 -7.58 3.61 3.14
C GLN A 18 -6.62 4.60 2.48
N ARG A 19 -6.79 4.86 1.18
CA ARG A 19 -6.03 5.90 0.46
C ARG A 19 -6.27 7.29 1.02
N ASN A 20 -7.53 7.64 1.28
CA ASN A 20 -7.88 8.93 1.86
C ASN A 20 -7.29 9.10 3.25
N ALA A 21 -7.33 8.05 4.09
CA ALA A 21 -6.68 8.10 5.40
C ALA A 21 -5.16 8.35 5.30
N LEU A 22 -4.48 7.70 4.35
CA LEU A 22 -3.05 7.90 4.12
C LEU A 22 -2.74 9.29 3.54
N ASN A 23 -3.56 9.79 2.62
CA ASN A 23 -3.45 11.15 2.11
C ASN A 23 -3.64 12.18 3.24
N CYS A 24 -4.65 12.01 4.10
CA CYS A 24 -4.88 12.86 5.26
C CYS A 24 -3.76 12.78 6.30
N ALA A 25 -3.09 11.63 6.42
CA ALA A 25 -1.89 11.46 7.23
C ALA A 25 -0.64 12.14 6.63
N GLY A 26 -0.73 12.70 5.43
CA GLY A 26 0.37 13.37 4.75
C GLY A 26 1.31 12.43 4.00
N CYS A 27 0.87 11.21 3.65
CA CYS A 27 1.68 10.32 2.81
C CYS A 27 1.82 10.88 1.40
N GLU A 28 3.06 11.12 0.97
CA GLU A 28 3.41 11.68 -0.34
C GLU A 28 3.42 10.61 -1.43
N GLN A 29 3.69 9.36 -1.05
CA GLN A 29 3.69 8.23 -1.97
C GLN A 29 2.93 7.05 -1.37
N ILE A 30 2.00 6.47 -2.14
CA ILE A 30 1.17 5.36 -1.67
C ILE A 30 1.39 4.16 -2.58
N PHE A 31 1.76 3.03 -1.99
CA PHE A 31 1.87 1.73 -2.66
C PHE A 31 0.65 0.89 -2.33
N GLU A 32 0.19 0.08 -3.28
CA GLU A 32 -0.91 -0.84 -3.06
C GLU A 32 -0.61 -2.26 -3.53
N ASP A 33 -1.16 -3.25 -2.83
CA ASP A 33 -1.20 -4.64 -3.26
C ASP A 33 -2.64 -5.16 -3.21
N LYS A 34 -3.09 -5.74 -4.32
CA LYS A 34 -4.34 -6.49 -4.40
C LYS A 34 -4.04 -7.97 -4.36
N ILE A 35 -3.77 -8.46 -3.15
CA ILE A 35 -3.37 -9.84 -2.93
C ILE A 35 -3.88 -10.37 -1.59
N SER A 36 -4.38 -11.61 -1.61
CA SER A 36 -4.75 -12.34 -0.39
C SER A 36 -3.61 -12.29 0.64
N GLY A 37 -3.97 -12.11 1.91
CA GLY A 37 -3.01 -12.09 3.02
C GLY A 37 -2.22 -13.40 3.16
N THR A 38 -2.74 -14.49 2.58
CA THR A 38 -2.09 -15.81 2.54
C THR A 38 -0.92 -15.89 1.56
N LYS A 39 -0.81 -14.95 0.61
CA LYS A 39 0.31 -14.91 -0.33
C LYS A 39 1.44 -14.04 0.22
N SER A 40 2.63 -14.63 0.27
CA SER A 40 3.86 -13.98 0.74
C SER A 40 4.43 -12.98 -0.27
N ASP A 41 4.11 -13.15 -1.54
CA ASP A 41 4.62 -12.26 -2.58
C ASP A 41 3.82 -10.95 -2.63
N ARG A 42 4.43 -9.87 -2.16
CA ARG A 42 3.82 -8.53 -2.07
C ARG A 42 4.67 -7.54 -2.86
N PRO A 43 4.45 -7.43 -4.19
CA PRO A 43 5.29 -6.59 -5.05
C PRO A 43 5.21 -5.09 -4.67
N GLY A 44 4.05 -4.59 -4.26
CA GLY A 44 3.87 -3.23 -3.77
C GLY A 44 4.67 -2.97 -2.50
N LEU A 45 4.62 -3.88 -1.53
CA LEU A 45 5.43 -3.80 -0.31
C LEU A 45 6.93 -3.85 -0.61
N LYS A 46 7.37 -4.74 -1.51
CA LYS A 46 8.78 -4.83 -1.92
C LYS A 46 9.27 -3.53 -2.54
N LYS A 47 8.45 -2.86 -3.37
CA LYS A 47 8.78 -1.55 -3.95
C LYS A 47 8.91 -0.49 -2.87
N LEU A 48 7.97 -0.42 -1.94
CA LEU A 48 8.02 0.50 -0.81
C LEU A 48 9.31 0.33 0.01
N LEU A 49 9.66 -0.92 0.36
CA LEU A 49 10.87 -1.20 1.13
C LEU A 49 12.12 -0.73 0.39
N ARG A 50 12.19 -0.91 -0.93
CA ARG A 50 13.28 -0.38 -1.76
C ARG A 50 13.34 1.15 -1.72
N THR A 51 12.19 1.82 -1.79
CA THR A 51 12.10 3.28 -1.71
C THR A 51 12.53 3.82 -0.35
N LEU A 52 12.25 3.11 0.75
CA LEU A 52 12.70 3.50 2.09
C LEU A 52 14.22 3.30 2.31
N SER A 53 14.81 2.35 1.60
CA SER A 53 16.24 2.03 1.70
C SER A 53 17.14 2.83 0.75
N ALA A 54 16.56 3.71 -0.07
CA ALA A 54 17.28 4.59 -1.00
C ALA A 54 17.49 5.96 -0.38
#